data_AF-X1A764-F1
#
_entry.id   AF-X1A764-F1
#
_cell.length_a   1.000
_cell.length_b   1.000
_cell.length_c   1.000
_cell.angle_alpha   90.00
_cell.angle_beta   90.00
_cell.angle_gamma   90.00
#
_symmetry.space_group_name_H-M   'P 1'
#
loop_
_entity.id
_entity.type
_entity.pdbx_description
1 polymer ?
#
loop_
_entity_poly.entity_id
_entity_poly.type
_entity_poly.pdbx_seq_one_letter_code
_entity_poly.pdbx_strand_id
1 'polypeptide(L)'
;MGFTEEDISGELHLPEVYFETDILEASTTKERVSLNIKASDSLYSLDRINIFLNDVPIYGINGISLKGKNLKNYTDSIPLNLIYGRNKIQVSALNEKGVESFKEIKEIFCNKPYVKPDLYIATIGVSRYKDSDYNLLYADKDADDLISLYKKNKKLFNKVHVLNLNNEMAVSENIVKINDFYSKSHVDDIVVLFIAGHGMRDDKDGENRLAGGIAFYKYFLIKISPQTPYFHFIIKLFNILFFM
;
A
#
# COMPACT_ATOMS: atom_id res chain seq x y z
N MET A 1 10.67 -3.12 11.71
CA MET A 1 11.43 -2.90 10.45
C MET A 1 12.51 -3.95 10.19
N GLY A 2 12.65 -4.99 11.02
CA GLY A 2 13.59 -6.10 10.76
C GLY A 2 15.06 -5.78 11.06
N PHE A 3 15.31 -4.68 11.77
CA PHE A 3 16.59 -4.28 12.32
C PHE A 3 16.58 -4.45 13.84
N THR A 4 17.72 -4.82 14.39
CA THR A 4 18.04 -4.88 15.81
C THR A 4 18.82 -3.62 16.22
N GLU A 5 18.92 -3.34 17.53
CA GLU A 5 19.74 -2.22 18.02
C GLU A 5 21.21 -2.35 17.59
N GLU A 6 21.70 -3.59 17.51
CA GLU A 6 23.06 -3.91 17.06
C GLU A 6 23.27 -3.54 15.58
N ASP A 7 22.24 -3.68 14.75
CA ASP A 7 22.30 -3.31 13.32
C ASP A 7 22.49 -1.80 13.13
N ILE A 8 21.99 -0.97 14.06
CA ILE A 8 22.08 0.49 14.00
C ILE A 8 23.40 1.01 14.60
N SER A 9 24.24 0.12 15.13
CA SER A 9 25.57 0.49 15.61
C SER A 9 26.56 0.68 14.44
N GLY A 10 27.11 1.89 14.31
CA GLY A 10 28.07 2.23 13.26
C GLY A 10 28.10 3.71 12.88
N GLU A 11 28.99 4.04 11.95
CA GLU A 11 28.98 5.35 11.27
C GLU A 11 27.78 5.39 10.31
N LEU A 12 27.02 6.49 10.31
CA LEU A 12 25.91 6.64 9.37
C LEU A 12 26.47 6.92 7.98
N HIS A 13 26.31 5.96 7.07
CA HIS A 13 26.65 6.14 5.66
C HIS A 13 25.39 6.04 4.82
N LEU A 14 25.17 7.04 3.97
CA LEU A 14 23.97 7.16 3.15
C LEU A 14 24.19 6.38 1.84
N PRO A 15 23.33 5.41 1.49
CA PRO A 15 23.37 4.80 0.17
C PRO A 15 22.89 5.81 -0.89
N GLU A 16 23.30 5.58 -2.13
CA GLU A 16 22.91 6.37 -3.30
C GLU A 16 22.06 5.52 -4.24
N VAL A 17 21.11 6.16 -4.93
CA VAL A 17 20.29 5.52 -5.95
C VAL A 17 20.12 6.47 -7.12
N TYR A 18 20.05 5.95 -8.34
CA TYR A 18 19.87 6.73 -9.56
C TYR A 18 19.06 5.94 -10.59
N PHE A 19 18.32 6.66 -11.43
CA PHE A 19 17.78 6.08 -12.66
C PHE A 19 18.87 6.08 -13.74
N GLU A 20 19.11 4.95 -14.37
CA GLU A 20 20.10 4.86 -15.45
C GLU A 20 19.58 5.61 -16.69
N THR A 21 20.41 6.49 -17.22
CA THR A 21 20.03 7.65 -18.07
C THR A 21 19.63 7.31 -19.51
N ASP A 22 19.16 6.10 -19.79
CA ASP A 22 18.66 5.75 -21.11
C ASP A 22 17.23 6.25 -21.28
N ILE A 23 17.13 7.56 -21.56
CA ILE A 23 16.01 8.28 -22.20
C ILE A 23 14.65 7.58 -22.00
N LEU A 24 14.18 7.52 -20.76
CA LEU A 24 12.74 7.38 -20.54
C LEU A 24 12.13 8.73 -20.89
N GLU A 25 11.51 8.77 -22.07
CA GLU A 25 10.72 9.90 -22.55
C GLU A 25 9.82 10.41 -21.41
N ALA A 26 9.77 11.73 -21.21
CA ALA A 26 8.91 12.34 -20.21
C ALA A 26 7.42 12.01 -20.44
N SER A 27 7.08 11.56 -21.65
CA SER A 27 5.77 11.04 -22.00
C SER A 27 5.87 9.77 -22.83
N THR A 28 4.92 8.84 -22.67
CA THR A 28 4.85 7.63 -23.51
C THR A 28 3.40 7.23 -23.76
N THR A 29 3.13 6.47 -24.82
CA THR A 29 1.83 5.80 -25.03
C THR A 29 1.85 4.34 -24.59
N LYS A 30 3.01 3.81 -24.20
CA LYS A 30 3.17 2.43 -23.75
C LYS A 30 2.61 2.27 -22.34
N GLU A 31 1.81 1.22 -22.15
CA GLU A 31 1.27 0.88 -20.83
C GLU A 31 2.34 0.33 -19.88
N ARG A 32 3.35 -0.35 -20.44
CA ARG A 32 4.44 -0.96 -19.68
C ARG A 32 5.77 -0.37 -20.08
N VAL A 33 6.55 0.05 -19.09
CA VAL A 33 7.91 0.55 -19.24
C VAL A 33 8.86 -0.23 -18.34
N SER A 34 10.13 -0.31 -18.72
CA SER A 34 11.17 -0.84 -17.86
C SER A 34 12.02 0.31 -17.34
N LEU A 35 12.14 0.44 -16.02
CA LEU A 35 13.02 1.41 -15.38
C LEU A 35 14.32 0.76 -14.99
N ASN A 36 15.41 1.21 -15.60
CA ASN A 36 16.74 0.81 -15.18
C ASN A 36 17.13 1.64 -13.96
N ILE A 37 17.44 0.96 -12.87
CA ILE A 37 17.85 1.58 -11.61
C ILE A 37 19.24 1.08 -11.23
N LYS A 38 19.99 1.96 -10.57
CA LYS A 38 21.27 1.63 -9.95
C LYS A 38 21.28 2.12 -8.51
N ALA A 39 21.71 1.27 -7.59
CA ALA A 39 21.90 1.58 -6.19
C ALA A 39 23.32 1.20 -5.76
N SER A 40 23.91 2.00 -4.88
CA SER A 40 25.23 1.70 -4.33
C SER A 40 25.44 2.27 -2.94
N ASP A 41 26.24 1.59 -2.14
CA ASP A 41 26.76 2.08 -0.86
C ASP A 41 28.26 1.74 -0.79
N SER A 42 29.10 2.73 -0.47
CA SER A 42 30.55 2.56 -0.47
C SER A 42 31.03 1.76 0.75
N LEU A 43 30.31 1.86 1.88
CA LEU A 43 30.74 1.36 3.17
C LEU A 43 30.03 0.05 3.56
N TYR A 44 28.71 0.01 3.42
CA TYR A 44 27.84 -1.07 3.89
C TYR A 44 27.18 -1.84 2.75
N SER A 45 26.69 -3.05 3.04
CA SER A 45 25.87 -3.80 2.08
C SER A 45 24.44 -3.24 2.02
N LEU A 46 23.82 -3.35 0.85
CA LEU A 46 22.42 -2.99 0.64
C LEU A 46 21.49 -4.08 1.24
N ASP A 47 20.45 -3.66 1.96
CA ASP A 47 19.41 -4.53 2.54
C ASP A 47 18.20 -4.68 1.62
N ARG A 48 17.70 -3.58 1.06
CA ARG A 48 16.55 -3.60 0.13
C ARG A 48 16.47 -2.36 -0.75
N ILE A 49 15.73 -2.49 -1.84
CA ILE A 49 15.31 -1.37 -2.70
C ILE A 49 13.81 -1.15 -2.55
N ASN A 50 13.42 0.07 -2.20
CA ASN A 50 12.02 0.48 -2.13
C ASN A 50 11.65 1.21 -3.43
N ILE A 51 10.53 0.81 -4.04
CA ILE A 51 10.03 1.44 -5.26
C ILE A 51 8.58 1.83 -5.02
N PHE A 52 8.26 3.08 -5.32
CA PHE A 52 6.94 3.66 -5.16
C PHE A 52 6.42 4.14 -6.51
N LEU A 53 5.16 3.84 -6.81
CA LEU A 53 4.43 4.41 -7.93
C LEU A 53 3.23 5.18 -7.37
N ASN A 54 3.21 6.49 -7.61
CA ASN A 54 2.21 7.41 -7.04
C ASN A 54 2.08 7.25 -5.52
N ASP A 55 3.23 7.26 -4.83
CA ASP A 55 3.36 7.12 -3.37
C ASP A 55 2.93 5.74 -2.82
N VAL A 56 2.62 4.76 -3.68
CA VAL A 56 2.29 3.37 -3.30
C VAL A 56 3.52 2.46 -3.46
N PRO A 57 3.96 1.73 -2.43
CA PRO A 57 5.11 0.82 -2.53
C PRO A 57 4.74 -0.44 -3.32
N ILE A 58 5.21 -0.55 -4.57
CA ILE A 58 4.78 -1.62 -5.49
C ILE A 58 5.30 -3.02 -5.11
N TYR A 59 6.37 -3.09 -4.32
CA TYR A 59 6.89 -4.33 -3.72
C TYR A 59 6.54 -4.46 -2.22
N GLY A 60 5.56 -3.66 -1.76
CA GLY A 60 5.19 -3.58 -0.36
C GLY A 60 6.28 -2.97 0.53
N ILE A 61 6.05 -2.99 1.84
CA ILE A 61 6.96 -2.40 2.85
C ILE A 61 8.34 -3.08 2.92
N ASN A 62 8.46 -4.27 2.33
CA ASN A 62 9.70 -5.04 2.34
C ASN A 62 10.60 -4.73 1.13
N GLY A 63 10.08 -4.02 0.12
CA GLY A 63 10.81 -3.72 -1.09
C GLY A 63 11.31 -4.97 -1.81
N ILE A 64 12.28 -4.78 -2.70
CA ILE A 64 13.08 -5.85 -3.29
C ILE A 64 14.18 -6.19 -2.28
N SER A 65 14.11 -7.38 -1.67
CA SER A 65 15.10 -7.78 -0.67
C SER A 65 16.46 -8.12 -1.30
N LEU A 66 17.50 -7.48 -0.76
CA LEU A 66 18.91 -7.72 -1.03
C LEU A 66 19.65 -8.30 0.20
N LYS A 67 18.96 -8.42 1.34
CA LYS A 67 19.48 -8.99 2.59
C LYS A 67 20.15 -10.35 2.36
N GLY A 68 21.35 -10.52 2.91
CA GLY A 68 22.14 -11.74 2.78
C GLY A 68 22.85 -11.94 1.43
N LYS A 69 22.65 -11.05 0.44
CA LYS A 69 23.38 -11.09 -0.83
C LYS A 69 24.76 -10.42 -0.74
N ASN A 70 25.03 -9.67 0.34
CA ASN A 70 26.29 -8.93 0.57
C ASN A 70 26.69 -8.04 -0.61
N LEU A 71 25.70 -7.34 -1.19
CA LEU A 71 25.89 -6.49 -2.37
C LEU A 71 26.07 -5.03 -1.94
N LYS A 72 27.17 -4.42 -2.34
CA LYS A 72 27.38 -2.97 -2.25
C LYS A 72 26.86 -2.19 -3.45
N ASN A 73 26.60 -2.88 -4.55
CA ASN A 73 26.08 -2.31 -5.80
C ASN A 73 24.94 -3.19 -6.31
N TYR A 74 23.90 -2.58 -6.83
CA TYR A 74 22.75 -3.26 -7.41
C TYR A 74 22.28 -2.51 -8.65
N THR A 75 22.03 -3.25 -9.72
CA THR A 75 21.46 -2.74 -10.96
C THR A 75 20.36 -3.69 -11.40
N ASP A 76 19.21 -3.16 -11.77
CA ASP A 76 18.09 -3.97 -12.24
C ASP A 76 17.17 -3.17 -13.16
N SER A 77 16.42 -3.88 -14.00
CA SER A 77 15.43 -3.34 -14.91
C SER A 77 14.03 -3.68 -14.41
N ILE A 78 13.36 -2.70 -13.81
CA ILE A 78 12.10 -2.91 -13.10
C ILE A 78 10.93 -2.64 -14.05
N PRO A 79 10.11 -3.66 -14.37
CA PRO A 79 8.93 -3.46 -15.19
C PRO A 79 7.83 -2.77 -14.38
N LEU A 80 7.28 -1.68 -14.91
CA LEU A 80 6.17 -0.94 -14.33
C LEU A 80 5.02 -0.83 -15.32
N ASN A 81 3.79 -1.02 -14.84
CA ASN A 81 2.60 -0.63 -15.58
C ASN A 81 2.20 0.80 -15.19
N LEU A 82 2.00 1.66 -16.17
CA LEU A 82 1.65 3.05 -15.98
C LEU A 82 0.13 3.23 -16.02
N ILE A 83 -0.38 4.12 -15.16
CA ILE A 83 -1.76 4.63 -15.27
C ILE A 83 -1.85 5.67 -16.37
N TYR A 84 -3.05 5.91 -16.89
CA TYR A 84 -3.31 7.08 -17.72
C TYR A 84 -2.93 8.38 -16.98
N GLY A 85 -2.24 9.28 -17.66
CA GLY A 85 -1.81 10.56 -17.11
C GLY A 85 -0.49 10.48 -16.33
N ARG A 86 -0.39 11.23 -15.22
CA ARG A 86 0.86 11.41 -14.48
C ARG A 86 1.20 10.20 -13.61
N ASN A 87 2.41 9.67 -13.78
CA ASN A 87 2.99 8.62 -12.97
C ASN A 87 4.25 9.15 -12.28
N LYS A 88 4.18 9.30 -10.96
CA LYS A 88 5.33 9.67 -10.12
C LYS A 88 5.99 8.40 -9.61
N ILE A 89 7.19 8.12 -10.10
CA ILE A 89 7.98 6.99 -9.65
C ILE A 89 9.05 7.46 -8.68
N GLN A 90 9.22 6.74 -7.58
CA GLN A 90 10.24 7.04 -6.59
C GLN A 90 11.00 5.78 -6.23
N VAL A 91 12.31 5.91 -6.05
CA VAL A 91 13.18 4.80 -5.67
C VAL A 91 14.06 5.24 -4.51
N SER A 92 14.25 4.37 -3.53
CA SER A 92 15.24 4.52 -2.47
C SER A 92 15.92 3.19 -2.17
N ALA A 93 17.14 3.26 -1.67
CA ALA A 93 17.91 2.11 -1.20
C ALA A 93 18.08 2.19 0.32
N LEU A 94 17.99 1.05 0.99
CA LEU A 94 18.25 0.91 2.42
C LEU A 94 19.47 0.01 2.59
N ASN A 95 20.42 0.39 3.43
CA ASN A 95 21.56 -0.45 3.76
C ASN A 95 21.33 -1.30 5.01
N GLU A 96 22.25 -2.21 5.30
CA GLU A 96 22.19 -3.11 6.46
C GLU A 96 22.25 -2.39 7.81
N LYS A 97 22.62 -1.10 7.83
CA LYS A 97 22.60 -0.24 9.01
C LYS A 97 21.29 0.50 9.21
N GLY A 98 20.29 0.22 8.38
CA GLY A 98 18.97 0.85 8.45
C GLY A 98 18.93 2.28 7.93
N VAL A 99 19.99 2.73 7.24
CA VAL A 99 20.05 4.06 6.64
C VAL A 99 19.44 4.02 5.24
N GLU A 100 18.42 4.85 5.01
CA GLU A 100 17.73 4.97 3.72
C GLU A 100 18.28 6.16 2.93
N SER A 101 18.49 5.97 1.63
CA SER A 101 18.89 7.04 0.70
C SER A 101 17.83 8.13 0.61
N PHE A 102 18.21 9.28 0.04
CA PHE A 102 17.22 10.17 -0.55
C PHE A 102 16.41 9.42 -1.63
N LYS A 103 15.15 9.79 -1.78
CA LYS A 103 14.30 9.23 -2.83
C LYS A 103 14.62 9.94 -4.14
N GLU A 104 15.11 9.19 -5.11
CA GLU A 104 15.13 9.66 -6.49
C GLU A 104 13.72 9.62 -7.07
N ILE A 105 13.36 10.68 -7.80
CA ILE A 105 12.01 10.86 -8.34
C ILE A 105 12.09 11.02 -9.85
N LYS A 106 11.28 10.24 -10.56
CA LYS A 106 11.06 10.37 -12.01
C LYS A 106 9.58 10.46 -12.26
N GLU A 107 9.18 11.39 -13.12
CA GLU A 107 7.81 11.51 -13.57
C GLU A 107 7.69 11.13 -15.04
N ILE A 108 6.67 10.32 -15.35
CA ILE A 108 6.33 9.88 -16.70
C ILE A 108 4.86 10.16 -16.93
N PHE A 109 4.53 10.81 -18.05
CA PHE A 109 3.16 11.03 -18.47
C PHE A 109 2.72 9.96 -19.47
N CYS A 110 1.74 9.12 -19.14
CA CYS A 110 1.24 8.10 -20.04
C CYS A 110 0.00 8.59 -20.80
N ASN A 111 0.14 8.76 -22.11
CA ASN A 111 -0.90 9.17 -23.06
C ASN A 111 -1.60 7.99 -23.73
N LYS A 112 -1.67 6.82 -23.07
CA LYS A 112 -2.49 5.71 -23.55
C LYS A 112 -3.96 6.12 -23.68
N PRO A 113 -4.80 5.43 -24.46
CA PRO A 113 -6.22 5.74 -24.53
C PRO A 113 -6.87 5.74 -23.13
N TYR A 114 -7.65 6.77 -22.81
CA TYR A 114 -8.37 6.82 -21.55
C TYR A 114 -9.45 5.74 -21.54
N VAL A 115 -9.38 4.86 -20.54
CA VAL A 115 -10.42 3.88 -20.24
C VAL A 115 -11.12 4.32 -18.97
N LYS A 116 -12.45 4.30 -19.00
CA LYS A 116 -13.24 4.64 -17.82
C LYS A 116 -13.02 3.57 -16.74
N PRO A 117 -12.61 3.92 -15.53
CA PRO A 117 -12.18 2.95 -14.53
C PRO A 117 -13.36 2.19 -13.91
N ASP A 118 -13.15 0.94 -13.53
CA ASP A 118 -14.03 0.26 -12.59
C ASP A 118 -13.72 0.73 -11.16
N LEU A 119 -14.72 0.72 -10.28
CA LEU A 119 -14.57 0.96 -8.85
C LEU A 119 -14.69 -0.37 -8.11
N TYR A 120 -13.70 -0.69 -7.29
CA TYR A 120 -13.73 -1.78 -6.32
C TYR A 120 -13.80 -1.20 -4.92
N ILE A 121 -14.95 -1.30 -4.28
CA ILE A 121 -15.14 -0.85 -2.89
C ILE A 121 -15.32 -2.05 -1.96
N ALA A 122 -14.42 -2.20 -1.00
CA ALA A 122 -14.59 -3.11 0.12
C ALA A 122 -14.87 -2.30 1.39
N THR A 123 -15.91 -2.67 2.13
CA THR A 123 -16.30 -2.00 3.37
C THR A 123 -16.38 -3.00 4.51
N ILE A 124 -15.91 -2.58 5.69
CA ILE A 124 -16.07 -3.30 6.96
C ILE A 124 -16.76 -2.35 7.93
N GLY A 125 -17.94 -2.69 8.41
CA GLY A 125 -18.70 -1.87 9.35
C GLY A 125 -19.23 -2.71 10.50
N VAL A 126 -18.68 -2.55 11.70
CA VAL A 126 -19.05 -3.39 12.86
C VAL A 126 -19.71 -2.55 13.93
N SER A 127 -21.05 -2.62 13.95
CA SER A 127 -21.92 -1.99 14.96
C SER A 127 -22.35 -2.98 16.03
N ARG A 128 -22.54 -4.26 15.68
CA ARG A 128 -22.94 -5.32 16.61
C ARG A 128 -21.76 -6.22 16.96
N TYR A 129 -21.42 -6.26 18.23
CA TYR A 129 -20.41 -7.13 18.82
C TYR A 129 -21.08 -8.25 19.63
N LYS A 130 -20.33 -9.30 19.93
CA LYS A 130 -20.82 -10.41 20.78
C LYS A 130 -21.18 -9.91 22.18
N ASP A 131 -20.34 -9.03 22.71
CA ASP A 131 -20.64 -8.28 23.93
C ASP A 131 -21.33 -6.97 23.54
N SER A 132 -22.58 -6.83 23.96
CA SER A 132 -23.44 -5.70 23.60
C SER A 132 -22.95 -4.38 24.17
N ASP A 133 -22.13 -4.39 25.22
CA ASP A 133 -21.56 -3.19 25.82
C ASP A 133 -20.60 -2.47 24.86
N TYR A 134 -20.12 -3.19 23.84
CA TYR A 134 -19.26 -2.66 22.78
C TYR A 134 -20.04 -2.28 21.52
N ASN A 135 -21.37 -2.31 21.50
CA ASN A 135 -22.11 -1.94 20.30
C ASN A 135 -21.88 -0.47 19.89
N LEU A 136 -21.73 -0.24 18.59
CA LEU A 136 -21.70 1.10 17.99
C LEU A 136 -23.02 1.37 17.25
N LEU A 137 -23.35 2.64 17.09
CA LEU A 137 -24.64 3.04 16.50
C LEU A 137 -24.63 3.11 14.96
N TYR A 138 -23.48 3.35 14.33
CA TYR A 138 -23.43 3.83 12.95
C TYR A 138 -22.40 3.16 12.04
N ALA A 139 -21.53 2.27 12.54
CA ALA A 139 -20.40 1.77 11.76
C ALA A 139 -20.82 0.99 10.50
N ASP A 140 -21.80 0.09 10.62
CA ASP A 140 -22.39 -0.64 9.49
C ASP A 140 -23.22 0.26 8.56
N LYS A 141 -23.97 1.21 9.11
CA LYS A 141 -24.70 2.22 8.35
C LYS A 141 -23.76 3.08 7.49
N ASP A 142 -22.65 3.55 8.04
CA ASP A 142 -21.68 4.39 7.34
C ASP A 142 -21.05 3.65 6.15
N ALA A 143 -20.78 2.34 6.31
CA ALA A 143 -20.34 1.47 5.23
C ALA A 143 -21.38 1.40 4.10
N ASP A 144 -22.66 1.18 4.44
CA ASP A 144 -23.76 1.07 3.48
C ASP A 144 -24.05 2.40 2.75
N ASP A 145 -23.96 3.53 3.47
CA ASP A 145 -24.14 4.87 2.93
C ASP A 145 -23.02 5.22 1.93
N LEU A 146 -21.78 4.83 2.21
CA LEU A 146 -20.65 5.02 1.30
C LEU A 146 -20.81 4.19 0.02
N ILE A 147 -21.19 2.92 0.14
CA ILE A 147 -21.51 2.07 -1.02
C ILE A 147 -22.62 2.72 -1.86
N SER A 148 -23.68 3.19 -1.20
CA SER A 148 -24.82 3.82 -1.86
C SER A 148 -24.43 5.11 -2.59
N LEU A 149 -23.55 5.93 -1.99
CA LEU A 149 -23.00 7.13 -2.62
C LEU A 149 -22.29 6.79 -3.94
N TYR A 150 -21.39 5.82 -3.95
CA TYR A 150 -20.68 5.44 -5.16
C TYR A 150 -21.58 4.76 -6.19
N LYS A 151 -22.52 3.92 -5.76
CA LYS A 151 -23.54 3.31 -6.64
C LYS A 151 -24.46 4.33 -7.28
N LYS A 152 -24.73 5.48 -6.66
CA LYS A 152 -25.51 6.58 -7.27
C LYS A 152 -24.70 7.34 -8.32
N ASN A 153 -23.38 7.42 -8.14
CA ASN A 153 -22.46 8.13 -9.03
C ASN A 153 -21.88 7.26 -10.16
N LYS A 154 -22.66 6.34 -10.75
CA LYS A 154 -22.20 5.42 -11.82
C LYS A 154 -21.65 6.13 -13.06
N LYS A 155 -21.97 7.40 -13.26
CA LYS A 155 -21.42 8.18 -14.38
C LYS A 155 -19.90 8.34 -14.30
N LEU A 156 -19.29 8.22 -13.11
CA LEU A 156 -17.84 8.33 -12.92
C LEU A 156 -17.10 7.02 -13.23
N PHE A 157 -17.76 5.87 -13.12
CA PHE A 157 -17.13 4.55 -13.23
C PHE A 157 -17.73 3.75 -14.40
N ASN A 158 -16.99 2.77 -14.90
CA ASN A 158 -17.54 1.80 -15.85
C ASN A 158 -18.41 0.78 -15.11
N LYS A 159 -17.88 0.13 -14.07
CA LYS A 159 -18.63 -0.73 -13.12
C LYS A 159 -18.30 -0.39 -11.67
N VAL A 160 -19.21 -0.77 -10.77
CA VAL A 160 -19.00 -0.67 -9.31
C VAL A 160 -19.10 -2.08 -8.72
N HIS A 161 -17.97 -2.61 -8.29
CA HIS A 161 -17.81 -3.87 -7.58
C HIS A 161 -17.84 -3.60 -6.08
N VAL A 162 -18.57 -4.41 -5.33
CA VAL A 162 -18.76 -4.21 -3.89
C VAL A 162 -18.49 -5.50 -3.12
N LEU A 163 -17.69 -5.39 -2.07
CA LEU A 163 -17.55 -6.38 -1.01
C LEU A 163 -17.91 -5.72 0.33
N ASN A 164 -19.04 -6.10 0.92
CA ASN A 164 -19.52 -5.50 2.16
C ASN A 164 -19.49 -6.52 3.30
N LEU A 165 -18.73 -6.23 4.35
CA LEU A 165 -18.51 -7.09 5.51
C LEU A 165 -19.00 -6.38 6.78
N ASN A 166 -20.32 -6.36 6.97
CA ASN A 166 -20.91 -5.74 8.16
C ASN A 166 -21.11 -6.74 9.30
N ASN A 167 -20.90 -6.27 10.53
CA ASN A 167 -21.22 -6.97 11.77
C ASN A 167 -20.67 -8.41 11.80
N GLU A 168 -21.56 -9.42 11.86
CA GLU A 168 -21.20 -10.83 11.97
C GLU A 168 -20.41 -11.35 10.76
N MET A 169 -20.40 -10.61 9.64
CA MET A 169 -19.60 -10.92 8.45
C MET A 169 -18.16 -10.43 8.55
N ALA A 170 -17.84 -9.53 9.48
CA ALA A 170 -16.51 -8.95 9.67
C ALA A 170 -15.58 -9.87 10.48
N VAL A 171 -15.47 -11.12 10.04
CA VAL A 171 -14.60 -12.14 10.63
C VAL A 171 -13.35 -12.36 9.78
N SER A 172 -12.28 -12.84 10.40
CA SER A 172 -10.98 -13.09 9.77
C SER A 172 -11.08 -13.83 8.45
N GLU A 173 -11.91 -14.88 8.40
CA GLU A 173 -12.13 -15.74 7.23
C GLU A 173 -12.76 -15.01 6.04
N ASN A 174 -13.52 -13.95 6.31
CA ASN A 174 -14.11 -13.11 5.27
C ASN A 174 -13.20 -11.95 4.89
N ILE A 175 -12.45 -11.40 5.85
CA ILE A 175 -11.58 -10.24 5.62
C ILE A 175 -10.40 -10.59 4.72
N VAL A 176 -9.86 -11.81 4.82
CA VAL A 176 -8.83 -12.30 3.88
C VAL A 176 -9.32 -12.31 2.43
N LYS A 177 -10.63 -12.40 2.18
CA LYS A 177 -11.22 -12.36 0.82
C LYS A 177 -11.13 -10.98 0.16
N ILE A 178 -10.82 -9.92 0.91
CA ILE A 178 -10.58 -8.58 0.36
C ILE A 178 -9.39 -8.60 -0.63
N ASN A 179 -8.38 -9.43 -0.35
CA ASN A 179 -7.24 -9.60 -1.28
C ASN A 179 -7.72 -10.14 -2.63
N ASP A 180 -8.50 -11.22 -2.63
CA ASP A 180 -9.05 -11.85 -3.85
C ASP A 180 -10.06 -10.94 -4.56
N PHE A 181 -10.69 -10.01 -3.83
CA PHE A 181 -11.56 -9.01 -4.40
C PHE A 181 -10.77 -7.95 -5.16
N TYR A 182 -9.70 -7.40 -4.58
CA TYR A 182 -8.85 -6.40 -5.24
C TYR A 182 -7.92 -6.98 -6.29
N SER A 183 -7.58 -8.27 -6.24
CA SER A 183 -6.73 -8.92 -7.26
C SER A 183 -7.37 -8.96 -8.64
N LYS A 184 -8.67 -8.66 -8.75
CA LYS A 184 -9.43 -8.57 -10.00
C LYS A 184 -9.39 -7.18 -10.64
N SER A 185 -8.86 -6.17 -9.94
CA SER A 185 -8.72 -4.80 -10.45
C SER A 185 -7.55 -4.65 -11.42
N HIS A 186 -7.64 -3.70 -12.33
CA HIS A 186 -6.61 -3.33 -13.30
C HIS A 186 -5.97 -1.98 -12.93
N VAL A 187 -4.79 -1.70 -13.48
CA VAL A 187 -3.94 -0.55 -13.12
C VAL A 187 -4.66 0.81 -13.07
N ASP A 188 -5.65 1.05 -13.94
CA ASP A 188 -6.41 2.30 -13.99
C ASP A 188 -7.66 2.31 -13.09
N ASP A 189 -8.04 1.17 -12.52
CA ASP A 189 -9.22 1.06 -11.66
C ASP A 189 -9.02 1.79 -10.33
N ILE A 190 -10.13 2.15 -9.71
CA ILE A 190 -10.16 2.81 -8.42
C ILE A 190 -10.51 1.76 -7.37
N VAL A 191 -9.70 1.67 -6.33
CA VAL A 191 -9.92 0.78 -5.20
C VAL A 191 -10.12 1.60 -3.93
N VAL A 192 -11.12 1.22 -3.14
CA VAL A 192 -11.49 1.88 -1.89
C VAL A 192 -11.66 0.82 -0.83
N LEU A 193 -10.95 0.97 0.28
CA LEU A 193 -11.17 0.23 1.51
C LEU A 193 -11.81 1.18 2.52
N PHE A 194 -12.90 0.78 3.15
CA PHE A 194 -13.53 1.51 4.24
C PHE A 194 -13.65 0.62 5.45
N ILE A 195 -13.28 1.12 6.63
CA ILE A 195 -13.38 0.37 7.87
C ILE A 195 -13.94 1.29 8.96
N ALA A 196 -14.98 0.82 9.64
CA ALA A 196 -15.57 1.45 10.81
C ALA A 196 -15.87 0.37 11.87
N GLY A 197 -15.44 0.63 13.11
CA GLY A 197 -15.55 -0.31 14.22
C GLY A 197 -14.68 0.14 15.39
N HIS A 198 -14.57 -0.72 16.41
CA HIS A 198 -13.57 -0.56 17.46
C HIS A 198 -12.17 -0.85 16.90
N GLY A 199 -11.17 -0.28 17.56
CA GLY A 199 -9.77 -0.66 17.38
C GLY A 199 -9.19 -1.02 18.74
N MET A 200 -8.35 -2.04 18.80
CA MET A 200 -7.68 -2.43 20.03
C MET A 200 -6.16 -2.45 19.83
N ARG A 201 -5.42 -2.08 20.88
CA ARG A 201 -3.95 -2.12 20.84
C ARG A 201 -3.47 -3.56 21.03
N ASP A 202 -2.51 -4.00 20.22
CA ASP A 202 -1.71 -5.16 20.56
C ASP A 202 -0.57 -4.68 21.48
N ASP A 203 -0.57 -5.12 22.73
CA ASP A 203 0.37 -4.66 23.78
C ASP A 203 1.81 -5.20 23.59
N LYS A 204 2.09 -5.94 22.51
CA LYS A 204 3.38 -6.61 22.30
C LYS A 204 4.47 -5.75 21.66
N ASP A 205 4.13 -4.62 21.04
CA ASP A 205 5.09 -3.77 20.33
C ASP A 205 5.10 -2.34 20.92
N GLY A 206 6.07 -2.04 21.77
CA GLY A 206 6.23 -0.79 22.53
C GLY A 206 6.56 0.49 21.73
N GLU A 207 6.04 0.65 20.50
CA GLU A 207 6.14 1.91 19.76
C GLU A 207 4.83 2.71 19.88
N ASN A 208 4.92 3.88 20.53
CA ASN A 208 3.83 4.85 20.70
C ASN A 208 3.13 5.18 19.37
N ARG A 209 2.01 4.52 19.09
CA ARG A 209 1.05 4.93 18.05
C ARG A 209 -0.38 4.91 18.61
N LEU A 210 -0.81 6.11 19.01
CA LEU A 210 -2.17 6.56 19.34
C LEU A 210 -2.85 5.82 20.51
N ALA A 211 -2.70 6.40 21.70
CA ALA A 211 -3.41 6.00 22.92
C ALA A 211 -4.86 6.52 22.93
N GLY A 212 -5.74 5.75 23.58
CA GLY A 212 -7.02 6.24 24.13
C GLY A 212 -8.25 5.52 23.59
N GLY A 213 -9.04 4.94 24.50
CA GLY A 213 -10.40 4.47 24.22
C GLY A 213 -11.26 5.63 23.72
N ILE A 214 -11.43 5.70 22.41
CA ILE A 214 -12.25 6.65 21.68
C ILE A 214 -12.78 5.87 20.47
N ALA A 215 -14.06 6.02 20.13
CA ALA A 215 -14.58 5.54 18.86
C ALA A 215 -13.72 6.11 17.72
N PHE A 216 -12.86 5.28 17.13
CA PHE A 216 -12.02 5.70 16.02
C PHE A 216 -12.84 5.62 14.74
N TYR A 217 -13.40 6.76 14.31
CA TYR A 217 -13.80 6.97 12.92
C TYR A 217 -12.53 7.11 12.07
N LYS A 218 -11.87 5.99 11.75
CA LYS A 218 -10.64 6.01 10.97
C LYS A 218 -10.94 5.72 9.50
N TYR A 219 -11.21 6.78 8.75
CA TYR A 219 -11.32 6.74 7.30
C TYR A 219 -9.93 6.49 6.68
N PHE A 220 -9.66 5.25 6.28
CA PHE A 220 -8.48 4.92 5.49
C PHE A 220 -8.84 4.80 4.02
N LEU A 221 -8.85 5.92 3.30
CA LEU A 221 -8.83 5.88 1.83
C LEU A 221 -7.42 5.51 1.38
N ILE A 222 -7.18 4.22 1.25
CA ILE A 222 -5.91 3.71 0.74
C ILE A 222 -6.10 3.53 -0.76
N LYS A 223 -5.45 4.39 -1.55
CA LYS A 223 -5.29 4.13 -2.98
C LYS A 223 -4.29 2.98 -3.11
N ILE A 224 -4.82 1.79 -3.31
CA ILE A 224 -4.05 0.56 -3.41
C ILE A 224 -3.70 0.37 -4.90
N SER A 225 -2.44 0.13 -5.25
CA SER A 225 -2.03 -0.08 -6.65
C SER A 225 -2.22 -1.55 -7.03
N PRO A 226 -2.99 -1.87 -8.11
CA PRO A 226 -3.21 -3.21 -8.71
C PRO A 226 -1.96 -4.10 -8.84
N GLN A 227 -0.79 -3.46 -8.90
CA GLN A 227 0.50 -4.10 -9.09
C GLN A 227 1.17 -4.56 -7.78
N THR A 228 0.58 -4.24 -6.63
CA THR A 228 1.19 -4.52 -5.32
C THR A 228 0.67 -5.85 -4.78
N PRO A 229 1.54 -6.74 -4.27
CA PRO A 229 1.08 -7.90 -3.50
C PRO A 229 0.46 -7.44 -2.17
N TYR A 230 -0.87 -7.47 -2.07
CA TYR A 230 -1.67 -6.89 -0.98
C TYR A 230 -1.66 -7.67 0.33
N PHE A 231 -1.14 -8.90 0.29
CA PHE A 231 -1.33 -9.90 1.33
C PHE A 231 -0.87 -9.42 2.72
N HIS A 232 0.27 -8.72 2.79
CA HIS A 232 0.88 -8.36 4.07
C HIS A 232 0.31 -7.07 4.70
N PHE A 233 -0.27 -6.18 3.90
CA PHE A 233 -0.76 -4.87 4.35
C PHE A 233 -2.16 -4.97 4.97
N ILE A 234 -3.06 -5.73 4.34
CA ILE A 234 -4.44 -5.94 4.84
C ILE A 234 -4.45 -6.79 6.11
N ILE A 235 -3.60 -7.81 6.21
CA ILE A 235 -3.49 -8.67 7.42
C ILE A 235 -2.95 -7.90 8.63
N LYS A 236 -1.93 -7.03 8.44
CA LYS A 236 -1.43 -6.18 9.54
C LYS A 236 -2.45 -5.16 10.02
N LEU A 237 -3.22 -4.56 9.12
CA LEU A 237 -4.35 -3.70 9.50
C LEU A 237 -5.40 -4.49 10.27
N PHE A 238 -5.69 -5.72 9.87
CA PHE A 238 -6.67 -6.56 10.55
C PHE A 238 -6.27 -6.96 11.98
N ASN A 239 -5.02 -7.38 12.21
CA ASN A 239 -4.52 -7.70 13.55
C ASN A 239 -4.55 -6.50 14.52
N ILE A 240 -4.56 -5.27 14.00
CA ILE A 240 -4.68 -4.03 14.79
C ILE A 240 -6.16 -3.66 15.04
N LEU A 241 -7.09 -4.07 14.18
CA LEU A 241 -8.48 -3.62 14.27
C LEU A 241 -9.42 -4.62 14.95
N PHE A 242 -9.13 -5.93 14.96
CA PHE A 242 -10.09 -6.91 15.45
C PHE A 242 -9.39 -8.05 16.20
N PHE A 243 -9.22 -7.89 17.51
CA PHE A 243 -9.21 -9.04 18.40
C PHE A 243 -10.68 -9.41 18.66
N MET A 244 -11.11 -10.54 18.10
CA MET A 244 -12.38 -11.21 18.42
C MET A 244 -12.27 -12.00 19.73
#